data_AF-A0A941S2V2-F1
#
_entry.id   AF-A0A941S2V2-F1
#
_cell.length_a   1.000
_cell.length_b   1.000
_cell.length_c   1.000
_cell.angle_alpha   90.00
_cell.angle_beta   90.00
_cell.angle_gamma   90.00
#
_symmetry.space_group_name_H-M   'P 1'
#
loop_
_entity.id
_entity.type
_entity.pdbx_description
1 polymer ?
#
loop_
_entity_poly.entity_id
_entity_poly.type
_entity_poly.pdbx_seq_one_letter_code
_entity_poly.pdbx_strand_id
1 'polypeptide(L)'
;MATLPVESAELLTDQPPRARRRRLMSVRIFLGLLALFAIGSGWVVLRGYRQLAAIQAIEKLGGSVEQDPVGLPWLRRLLGEDQMRMFDEVISVSVSADAGLQHLRGFTTVKTLHLYVPQVTDAGLRHLRGLTSLKSLSIYGLSRKDAKVTDAGLQYLSALTGLESLSLERTQVTDAGIPHLRGLTMLKCLNLDGTQVTDTGLQHLRALTAMEWLSLEHTRVTDLGLQHLRGVTALKWLYLCDTKVTDIAVTDLENALPGLKFHRKRRHLTDPRTTAFQVTP
;
A
#
# COMPACT_ATOMS: atom_id res chain seq x y z
N MET A 1 62.24 39.73 66.63
CA MET A 1 62.01 38.27 66.49
C MET A 1 60.73 37.97 67.26
N ALA A 2 59.56 38.09 66.65
CA ALA A 2 58.96 37.18 65.67
C ALA A 2 58.52 35.86 66.31
N THR A 3 57.31 35.85 66.87
CA THR A 3 56.37 34.72 66.86
C THR A 3 54.95 35.28 66.89
N LEU A 4 54.23 35.04 65.78
CA LEU A 4 52.83 35.40 65.54
C LEU A 4 51.88 34.36 66.18
N PRO A 5 50.59 34.71 66.37
CA PRO A 5 49.78 34.18 67.45
C PRO A 5 49.08 32.86 67.12
N VAL A 6 48.69 32.22 68.23
CA VAL A 6 47.88 31.03 68.38
C VAL A 6 46.39 31.35 68.18
N GLU A 7 45.66 30.34 67.72
CA GLU A 7 44.21 30.14 67.79
C GLU A 7 43.30 30.93 66.84
N SER A 8 42.58 30.22 65.96
CA SER A 8 41.24 29.72 66.34
C SER A 8 40.68 28.70 65.35
N ALA A 9 39.98 27.72 65.93
CA ALA A 9 39.33 26.57 65.33
C ALA A 9 38.33 26.91 64.22
N GLU A 10 38.37 26.13 63.13
CA GLU A 10 37.16 25.80 62.38
C GLU A 10 36.99 24.28 62.33
N LEU A 11 35.77 23.90 62.67
CA LEU A 11 35.29 22.59 63.06
C LEU A 11 35.04 21.72 61.82
N LEU A 12 36.08 21.11 61.25
CA LEU A 12 35.90 20.11 60.18
C LEU A 12 35.47 18.77 60.80
N THR A 13 34.15 18.61 60.91
CA THR A 13 33.50 17.32 61.13
C THR A 13 33.84 16.38 59.99
N ASP A 14 34.83 15.51 60.21
CA ASP A 14 35.25 14.48 59.27
C ASP A 14 34.18 13.36 59.19
N GLN A 15 33.12 13.63 58.44
CA GLN A 15 32.17 12.60 58.01
C GLN A 15 32.79 11.87 56.82
N PRO A 16 33.04 10.54 56.91
CA PRO A 16 33.70 9.81 55.85
C PRO A 16 32.88 9.89 54.55
N PRO A 17 33.53 9.94 53.37
CA PRO A 17 32.85 10.07 52.10
C PRO A 17 31.85 8.92 51.92
N ARG A 18 30.56 9.27 51.75
CA ARG A 18 29.50 8.28 51.49
C ARG A 18 29.89 7.45 50.27
N ALA A 19 30.26 6.18 50.51
CA ALA A 19 30.59 5.24 49.45
C ALA A 19 29.44 5.20 48.44
N ARG A 20 29.71 5.61 47.20
CA ARG A 20 28.76 5.55 46.08
C ARG A 20 28.49 4.07 45.83
N ARG A 21 27.44 3.52 46.45
CA ARG A 21 27.02 2.12 46.31
C ARG A 21 26.76 1.88 44.81
N ARG A 22 27.75 1.36 44.08
CA ARG A 22 27.53 0.79 42.74
C ARG A 22 26.50 -0.31 42.97
N ARG A 23 25.26 -0.10 42.57
CA ARG A 23 24.23 -1.14 42.59
C ARG A 23 24.67 -2.17 41.56
N LEU A 24 25.54 -3.09 41.96
CA LEU A 24 25.83 -4.30 41.20
C LEU A 24 24.50 -5.02 41.06
N MET A 25 24.04 -5.10 39.82
CA MET A 25 22.81 -5.78 39.45
C MET A 25 22.88 -7.21 40.00
N SER A 26 21.87 -7.63 40.77
CA SER A 26 21.93 -8.96 41.38
C SER A 26 22.01 -10.03 40.29
N VAL A 27 22.74 -11.12 40.56
CA VAL A 27 22.90 -12.26 39.63
C VAL A 27 21.54 -12.75 39.11
N ARG A 28 20.49 -12.70 39.94
CA ARG A 28 19.12 -13.05 39.55
C ARG A 28 18.54 -12.12 38.48
N ILE A 29 18.78 -10.81 38.59
CA ILE A 29 18.32 -9.85 37.59
C ILE A 29 19.13 -10.04 36.30
N PHE A 30 20.44 -10.30 36.40
CA PHE A 30 21.29 -10.56 35.23
C PHE A 30 20.85 -11.82 34.48
N LEU A 31 20.66 -12.94 35.18
CA LEU A 31 20.13 -14.18 34.60
C LEU A 31 18.73 -13.99 34.03
N GLY A 32 17.88 -13.20 34.71
CA GLY A 32 16.55 -12.83 34.21
C GLY A 32 16.61 -12.06 32.88
N LEU A 33 17.50 -11.07 32.75
CA LEU A 33 17.69 -10.35 31.48
C LEU A 33 18.26 -11.24 30.38
N LEU A 34 19.19 -12.15 30.71
CA LEU A 34 19.78 -13.08 29.75
C LEU A 34 18.71 -14.04 29.19
N ALA A 35 17.83 -14.55 30.06
CA ALA A 35 16.71 -15.39 29.64
C ALA A 35 15.72 -14.63 28.76
N LEU A 36 15.36 -13.39 29.10
CA LEU A 36 14.50 -12.55 28.27
C LEU A 36 15.14 -12.26 26.90
N PHE A 37 16.45 -12.01 26.88
CA PHE A 37 17.19 -11.83 25.64
C PHE A 37 17.21 -13.10 24.79
N ALA A 38 17.42 -14.27 25.38
CA ALA A 38 17.40 -15.57 24.69
C ALA A 38 16.01 -15.92 24.13
N ILE A 39 14.95 -15.62 24.89
CA ILE A 39 13.57 -15.80 24.43
C ILE A 39 13.27 -14.84 23.27
N GLY A 40 13.67 -13.57 23.41
CA GLY A 40 13.50 -12.56 22.36
C GLY A 40 14.25 -12.91 21.08
N SER A 41 15.51 -13.34 21.19
CA SER A 41 16.32 -13.75 20.04
C SER A 41 15.78 -15.03 19.39
N GLY A 42 15.35 -16.01 20.18
CA GLY A 42 14.70 -17.22 19.68
C GLY A 42 13.41 -16.91 18.91
N TRP A 43 12.59 -15.97 19.39
CA TRP A 43 11.38 -15.53 18.70
C TRP A 43 11.68 -14.82 17.37
N VAL A 44 12.70 -13.96 17.34
CA VAL A 44 13.16 -13.26 16.13
C VAL A 44 13.66 -14.25 15.07
N VAL A 45 14.44 -15.25 15.48
CA VAL A 45 14.92 -16.31 14.57
C VAL A 45 13.76 -17.16 14.04
N LEU A 46 12.83 -17.57 14.91
CA LEU A 46 11.65 -18.34 14.48
C LEU A 46 10.78 -17.55 13.50
N ARG A 47 10.60 -16.25 13.74
CA ARG A 47 9.92 -15.35 12.80
C ARG A 47 10.64 -15.31 11.45
N GLY A 48 11.97 -15.18 11.46
CA GLY A 48 12.78 -15.18 10.25
C GLY A 48 12.61 -16.46 9.43
N TYR A 49 12.70 -17.63 10.05
CA TYR A 49 12.48 -18.91 9.36
C TYR A 49 11.08 -19.01 8.73
N ARG A 50 10.04 -18.56 9.44
CA ARG A 50 8.67 -18.55 8.90
C ARG A 50 8.54 -17.60 7.71
N GLN A 51 9.19 -16.45 7.77
CA GLN A 51 9.22 -15.48 6.68
C GLN A 51 9.88 -16.08 5.44
N LEU A 52 11.06 -16.69 5.59
CA LEU A 52 11.78 -17.32 4.49
C LEU A 52 10.98 -18.48 3.86
N ALA A 53 10.33 -19.31 4.68
CA ALA A 53 9.48 -20.39 4.19
C ALA A 53 8.27 -19.87 3.39
N ALA A 54 7.65 -18.76 3.82
CA ALA A 54 6.57 -18.09 3.10
C ALA A 54 7.05 -17.51 1.76
N ILE A 55 8.24 -16.90 1.74
CA ILE A 55 8.86 -16.37 0.51
C ILE A 55 9.09 -17.50 -0.49
N GLN A 56 9.74 -18.59 -0.08
CA GLN A 56 9.99 -19.73 -0.95
C GLN A 56 8.70 -20.37 -1.46
N ALA A 57 7.65 -20.42 -0.65
CA ALA A 57 6.34 -20.92 -1.09
C ALA A 57 5.73 -20.03 -2.18
N ILE A 58 5.82 -18.71 -2.03
CA ILE A 58 5.34 -17.75 -3.03
C ILE A 58 6.15 -17.84 -4.33
N GLU A 59 7.48 -17.90 -4.23
CA GLU A 59 8.38 -18.03 -5.39
C GLU A 59 8.12 -19.34 -6.15
N LYS A 60 7.90 -20.45 -5.44
CA LYS A 60 7.52 -21.74 -6.06
C LYS A 60 6.19 -21.69 -6.80
N LEU A 61 5.28 -20.82 -6.39
CA LEU A 61 3.99 -20.59 -7.05
C LEU A 61 4.10 -19.57 -8.21
N GLY A 62 5.31 -19.10 -8.54
CA GLY A 62 5.56 -18.12 -9.59
C GLY A 62 5.31 -16.67 -9.17
N GLY A 63 5.19 -16.43 -7.86
CA GLY A 63 5.22 -15.09 -7.29
C GLY A 63 6.66 -14.57 -7.12
N SER A 64 6.78 -13.32 -6.71
CA SER A 64 8.07 -12.69 -6.40
C SER A 64 7.99 -11.90 -5.10
N VAL A 65 9.12 -11.78 -4.41
CA VAL A 65 9.20 -11.02 -3.16
C VAL A 65 10.40 -10.09 -3.23
N GLU A 66 10.15 -8.80 -3.02
CA GLU A 66 11.19 -7.79 -2.86
C GLU A 66 11.38 -7.49 -1.37
N GLN A 67 12.63 -7.49 -0.95
CA GLN A 67 13.03 -7.28 0.44
C GLN A 67 14.02 -6.13 0.54
N ASP A 68 13.88 -5.29 1.56
CA ASP A 68 14.84 -4.24 1.90
C ASP A 68 15.85 -4.79 2.92
N PRO A 69 17.16 -4.75 2.65
CA PRO A 69 18.18 -5.22 3.58
C PRO A 69 18.14 -4.44 4.91
N VAL A 70 17.82 -5.13 6.01
CA VAL A 70 17.82 -4.52 7.35
C VAL A 70 19.03 -4.98 8.16
N GLY A 71 19.52 -4.14 9.07
CA GLY A 71 20.59 -4.49 10.01
C GLY A 71 21.96 -3.88 9.69
N LEU A 72 22.91 -4.08 10.60
CA LEU A 72 24.24 -3.46 10.53
C LEU A 72 25.08 -4.12 9.42
N PRO A 73 25.72 -3.37 8.49
CA PRO A 73 26.46 -3.94 7.36
C PRO A 73 27.56 -4.94 7.76
N TRP A 74 28.16 -4.79 8.94
CA TRP A 74 29.18 -5.70 9.44
C TRP A 74 28.61 -7.10 9.78
N LEU A 75 27.34 -7.21 10.21
CA LEU A 75 26.70 -8.49 10.50
C LEU A 75 26.51 -9.33 9.23
N ARG A 76 26.16 -8.69 8.11
CA ARG A 76 26.07 -9.35 6.80
C ARG A 76 27.40 -9.90 6.32
N ARG A 77 28.48 -9.12 6.50
CA ARG A 77 29.84 -9.59 6.19
C ARG A 77 30.26 -10.78 7.05
N LEU A 78 29.75 -10.84 8.29
CA LEU A 78 30.08 -11.90 9.25
C LEU A 78 29.25 -13.19 9.04
N LEU A 79 27.94 -13.07 8.84
CA LEU A 79 26.99 -14.19 8.78
C LEU A 79 26.64 -14.64 7.35
N GLY A 80 26.94 -13.81 6.35
CA GLY A 80 26.56 -14.01 4.95
C GLY A 80 25.21 -13.38 4.59
N GLU A 81 25.05 -12.99 3.32
CA GLU A 81 23.81 -12.38 2.82
C GLU A 81 22.61 -13.34 2.92
N ASP A 82 22.78 -14.61 2.54
CA ASP A 82 21.69 -15.59 2.55
C ASP A 82 21.10 -15.82 3.95
N GLN A 83 21.95 -15.81 4.98
CA GLN A 83 21.50 -15.94 6.37
C GLN A 83 20.75 -14.70 6.85
N MET A 84 21.07 -13.53 6.31
CA MET A 84 20.44 -12.26 6.70
C MET A 84 19.10 -12.02 5.99
N ARG A 85 18.83 -12.66 4.84
CA ARG A 85 17.56 -12.54 4.09
C ARG A 85 16.31 -12.84 4.91
N MET A 86 16.42 -13.69 5.94
CA MET A 86 15.29 -14.00 6.81
C MET A 86 14.88 -12.86 7.74
N PHE A 87 15.74 -11.86 7.93
CA PHE A 87 15.50 -10.67 8.74
C PHE A 87 15.10 -9.44 7.91
N ASP A 88 15.17 -9.54 6.58
CA ASP A 88 14.91 -8.41 5.70
C ASP A 88 13.44 -8.01 5.71
N GLU A 89 13.15 -6.72 5.56
CA GLU A 89 11.79 -6.23 5.57
C GLU A 89 11.16 -6.54 4.21
N VAL A 90 10.06 -7.29 4.20
CA VAL A 90 9.33 -7.54 2.95
C VAL A 90 8.53 -6.29 2.60
N ILE A 91 8.86 -5.67 1.47
CA ILE A 91 8.27 -4.39 1.03
C ILE A 91 7.26 -4.55 -0.10
N SER A 92 7.54 -5.46 -1.05
CA SER A 92 6.72 -5.72 -2.22
C SER A 92 6.57 -7.22 -2.44
N VAL A 93 5.36 -7.66 -2.77
CA VAL A 93 5.07 -9.07 -3.08
C VAL A 93 4.22 -9.15 -4.33
N SER A 94 4.55 -10.05 -5.23
CA SER A 94 3.70 -10.46 -6.35
C SER A 94 3.18 -11.87 -6.11
N VAL A 95 1.87 -12.07 -6.27
CA VAL A 95 1.21 -13.36 -6.13
C VAL A 95 0.36 -13.64 -7.35
N SER A 96 0.53 -14.84 -7.90
CA SER A 96 -0.13 -15.30 -9.12
C SER A 96 -1.30 -16.25 -8.86
N ALA A 97 -1.58 -16.68 -7.61
CA ALA A 97 -2.66 -17.61 -7.28
C ALA A 97 -3.10 -17.51 -5.80
N ASP A 98 -4.35 -17.91 -5.51
CA ASP A 98 -4.90 -17.93 -4.14
C ASP A 98 -4.04 -18.69 -3.12
N ALA A 99 -3.40 -19.79 -3.56
CA ALA A 99 -2.48 -20.56 -2.72
C ALA A 99 -1.30 -19.73 -2.22
N GLY A 100 -0.85 -18.72 -2.95
CA GLY A 100 0.22 -17.81 -2.50
C GLY A 100 -0.28 -16.82 -1.45
N LEU A 101 -1.54 -16.39 -1.55
CA LEU A 101 -2.15 -15.40 -0.65
C LEU A 101 -2.23 -15.89 0.80
N GLN A 102 -2.36 -17.20 1.02
CA GLN A 102 -2.41 -17.76 2.38
C GLN A 102 -1.11 -17.52 3.17
N HIS A 103 0.03 -17.35 2.48
CA HIS A 103 1.33 -17.16 3.09
C HIS A 103 1.58 -15.69 3.50
N LEU A 104 0.73 -14.75 3.08
CA LEU A 104 0.89 -13.33 3.39
C LEU A 104 0.58 -12.95 4.85
N ARG A 105 -0.07 -13.84 5.62
CA ARG A 105 -0.47 -13.55 7.01
C ARG A 105 0.69 -13.16 7.94
N GLY A 106 1.92 -13.58 7.60
CA GLY A 106 3.12 -13.23 8.37
C GLY A 106 3.81 -11.93 7.94
N PHE A 107 3.41 -11.33 6.81
CA PHE A 107 4.07 -10.17 6.23
C PHE A 107 3.38 -8.86 6.62
N THR A 108 3.46 -8.51 7.90
CA THR A 108 2.80 -7.31 8.45
C THR A 108 3.43 -6.00 8.00
N THR A 109 4.59 -6.04 7.34
CA THR A 109 5.33 -4.86 6.87
C THR A 109 5.12 -4.55 5.39
N VAL A 110 4.45 -5.45 4.64
CA VAL A 110 4.28 -5.29 3.20
C VAL A 110 3.51 -4.02 2.89
N LYS A 111 4.10 -3.20 2.02
CA LYS A 111 3.53 -1.92 1.56
C LYS A 111 2.92 -2.05 0.17
N THR A 112 3.46 -2.93 -0.66
CA THR A 112 3.02 -3.10 -2.05
C THR A 112 2.67 -4.56 -2.33
N LEU A 113 1.50 -4.79 -2.93
CA LEU A 113 1.03 -6.11 -3.31
C LEU A 113 0.52 -6.09 -4.76
N HIS A 114 1.07 -6.98 -5.58
CA HIS A 114 0.67 -7.20 -6.96
C HIS A 114 -0.01 -8.56 -7.07
N LEU A 115 -1.23 -8.60 -7.57
CA LEU A 115 -2.04 -9.80 -7.75
C LEU A 115 -2.36 -9.96 -9.23
N TYR A 116 -1.94 -11.10 -9.78
CA TYR A 116 -2.19 -11.43 -11.16
C TYR A 116 -3.42 -12.34 -11.29
N VAL A 117 -4.46 -11.88 -12.00
CA VAL A 117 -5.62 -12.69 -12.38
C VAL A 117 -5.32 -13.40 -13.72
N PRO A 118 -5.74 -14.66 -13.93
CA PRO A 118 -7.04 -15.21 -13.51
C PRO A 118 -7.04 -16.13 -12.27
N GLN A 119 -5.88 -16.52 -11.74
CA GLN A 119 -5.82 -17.55 -10.69
C GLN A 119 -6.01 -16.99 -9.27
N VAL A 120 -5.99 -15.66 -9.13
CA VAL A 120 -6.49 -14.97 -7.93
C VAL A 120 -8.00 -14.79 -8.05
N THR A 121 -8.73 -15.19 -7.02
CA THR A 121 -10.19 -15.11 -6.93
C THR A 121 -10.66 -14.30 -5.73
N ASP A 122 -11.97 -14.02 -5.66
CA ASP A 122 -12.59 -13.40 -4.47
C ASP A 122 -12.29 -14.17 -3.18
N ALA A 123 -12.19 -15.50 -3.24
CA ALA A 123 -11.86 -16.32 -2.09
C ALA A 123 -10.43 -16.09 -1.61
N GLY A 124 -9.49 -15.83 -2.52
CA GLY A 124 -8.11 -15.46 -2.19
C GLY A 124 -8.02 -14.13 -1.44
N LEU A 125 -8.81 -13.13 -1.86
CA LEU A 125 -8.76 -11.78 -1.27
C LEU A 125 -9.09 -11.75 0.23
N ARG A 126 -9.76 -12.78 0.77
CA ARG A 126 -10.00 -12.92 2.22
C ARG A 126 -8.72 -12.88 3.06
N HIS A 127 -7.58 -13.28 2.48
CA HIS A 127 -6.30 -13.32 3.16
C HIS A 127 -5.67 -11.93 3.32
N LEU A 128 -6.21 -10.88 2.68
CA LEU A 128 -5.71 -9.51 2.75
C LEU A 128 -6.16 -8.73 3.98
N ARG A 129 -7.23 -9.16 4.69
CA ARG A 129 -7.84 -8.40 5.80
C ARG A 129 -6.87 -7.95 6.90
N GLY A 130 -5.76 -8.67 7.10
CA GLY A 130 -4.75 -8.36 8.13
C GLY A 130 -3.57 -7.51 7.65
N LEU A 131 -3.50 -7.16 6.37
CA LEU A 131 -2.38 -6.42 5.79
C LEU A 131 -2.57 -4.90 5.96
N THR A 132 -2.75 -4.44 7.19
CA THR A 132 -3.09 -3.04 7.50
C THR A 132 -2.00 -2.03 7.15
N SER A 133 -0.76 -2.49 6.94
CA SER A 133 0.36 -1.66 6.49
C SER A 133 0.39 -1.43 4.97
N LEU A 134 -0.51 -2.09 4.23
CA LEU A 134 -0.54 -2.03 2.77
C LEU A 134 -0.88 -0.62 2.30
N LYS A 135 -0.06 -0.11 1.37
CA LYS A 135 -0.19 1.22 0.75
C LYS A 135 -0.58 1.15 -0.71
N SER A 136 -0.15 0.10 -1.40
CA SER A 136 -0.45 -0.11 -2.82
C SER A 136 -0.92 -1.54 -3.07
N LEU A 137 -2.08 -1.67 -3.71
CA LEU A 137 -2.63 -2.94 -4.15
C LEU A 137 -2.92 -2.85 -5.65
N SER A 138 -2.29 -3.69 -6.44
CA SER A 138 -2.60 -3.81 -7.86
C SER A 138 -3.17 -5.19 -8.15
N ILE A 139 -4.42 -5.25 -8.60
CA ILE A 139 -5.05 -6.45 -9.13
C ILE A 139 -5.19 -6.23 -10.63
N TYR A 140 -4.47 -7.01 -11.42
CA TYR A 140 -4.42 -6.84 -12.87
C TYR A 140 -4.39 -8.18 -13.60
N GLY A 141 -4.80 -8.18 -14.86
CA GLY A 141 -4.78 -9.37 -15.70
C GLY A 141 -4.74 -9.03 -17.18
N LEU A 142 -4.62 -10.06 -18.01
CA LEU A 142 -4.57 -9.90 -19.46
C LEU A 142 -5.95 -9.67 -20.09
N SER A 143 -7.01 -10.19 -19.45
CA SER A 143 -8.36 -10.22 -20.00
C SER A 143 -9.39 -10.18 -18.89
N ARG A 144 -10.37 -9.27 -19.05
CA ARG A 144 -11.52 -9.15 -18.14
C ARG A 144 -12.35 -10.42 -18.06
N LYS A 145 -12.45 -11.18 -19.16
CA LYS A 145 -13.28 -12.38 -19.25
C LYS A 145 -12.75 -13.51 -18.37
N ASP A 146 -11.44 -13.54 -18.15
CA ASP A 146 -10.77 -14.59 -17.40
C ASP A 146 -10.59 -14.20 -15.92
N ALA A 147 -10.74 -12.92 -15.58
CA ALA A 147 -10.64 -12.44 -14.22
C ALA A 147 -11.70 -13.09 -13.32
N LYS A 148 -11.27 -13.54 -12.14
CA LYS A 148 -12.14 -14.16 -11.12
C LYS A 148 -12.31 -13.30 -9.87
N VAL A 149 -11.87 -12.04 -9.95
CA VAL A 149 -12.13 -11.01 -8.95
C VAL A 149 -13.35 -10.22 -9.38
N THR A 150 -14.38 -10.22 -8.53
CA THR A 150 -15.69 -9.58 -8.74
C THR A 150 -15.99 -8.61 -7.59
N ASP A 151 -17.20 -8.04 -7.60
CA ASP A 151 -17.69 -7.16 -6.52
C ASP A 151 -17.60 -7.81 -5.14
N ALA A 152 -17.84 -9.13 -5.05
CA ALA A 152 -17.81 -9.88 -3.79
C ALA A 152 -16.41 -9.92 -3.16
N GLY A 153 -15.36 -9.84 -3.96
CA GLY A 153 -13.97 -9.79 -3.48
C GLY A 153 -13.63 -8.46 -2.81
N LEU A 154 -14.22 -7.35 -3.27
CA LEU A 154 -13.89 -6.01 -2.76
C LEU A 154 -14.27 -5.80 -1.29
N GLN A 155 -15.24 -6.57 -0.77
CA GLN A 155 -15.59 -6.51 0.66
C GLN A 155 -14.37 -6.76 1.57
N TYR A 156 -13.40 -7.57 1.11
CA TYR A 156 -12.20 -7.90 1.88
C TYR A 156 -11.17 -6.77 1.91
N LEU A 157 -11.29 -5.79 1.01
CA LEU A 157 -10.41 -4.62 0.96
C LEU A 157 -10.84 -3.51 1.92
N SER A 158 -12.08 -3.54 2.41
CA SER A 158 -12.65 -2.49 3.28
C SER A 158 -11.85 -2.23 4.57
N ALA A 159 -11.10 -3.22 5.06
CA ALA A 159 -10.24 -3.11 6.24
C ALA A 159 -8.89 -2.43 5.96
N LEU A 160 -8.52 -2.23 4.69
CA LEU A 160 -7.24 -1.66 4.26
C LEU A 160 -7.29 -0.13 4.27
N THR A 161 -7.75 0.48 5.37
CA THR A 161 -8.01 1.93 5.45
C THR A 161 -6.78 2.81 5.23
N GLY A 162 -5.58 2.24 5.33
CA GLY A 162 -4.31 2.89 5.04
C GLY A 162 -3.88 2.86 3.57
N LEU A 163 -4.66 2.24 2.68
CA LEU A 163 -4.36 2.08 1.26
C LEU A 163 -4.39 3.43 0.53
N GLU A 164 -3.37 3.69 -0.27
CA GLU A 164 -3.18 4.94 -1.01
C GLU A 164 -3.30 4.74 -2.53
N SER A 165 -3.04 3.53 -3.03
CA SER A 165 -3.17 3.17 -4.44
C SER A 165 -3.89 1.84 -4.61
N LEU A 166 -4.90 1.81 -5.46
CA LEU A 166 -5.66 0.62 -5.82
C LEU A 166 -5.82 0.54 -7.34
N SER A 167 -5.35 -0.56 -7.93
CA SER A 167 -5.70 -0.93 -9.30
C SER A 167 -6.59 -2.16 -9.32
N LEU A 168 -7.69 -2.07 -10.07
CA LEU A 168 -8.64 -3.15 -10.37
C LEU A 168 -8.70 -3.42 -11.88
N GLU A 169 -7.62 -3.10 -12.59
CA GLU A 169 -7.53 -3.18 -14.04
C GLU A 169 -7.98 -4.55 -14.56
N ARG A 170 -8.89 -4.53 -15.54
CA ARG A 170 -9.42 -5.72 -16.22
C ARG A 170 -9.96 -6.78 -15.24
N THR A 171 -10.58 -6.37 -14.14
CA THR A 171 -11.37 -7.25 -13.26
C THR A 171 -12.85 -7.27 -13.64
N GLN A 172 -13.63 -8.19 -13.07
CA GLN A 172 -15.08 -8.26 -13.33
C GLN A 172 -15.90 -7.28 -12.48
N VAL A 173 -15.25 -6.38 -11.75
CA VAL A 173 -15.88 -5.38 -10.88
C VAL A 173 -16.87 -4.52 -11.68
N THR A 174 -18.04 -4.29 -11.06
CA THR A 174 -19.16 -3.49 -11.54
C THR A 174 -19.45 -2.35 -10.56
N ASP A 175 -20.51 -1.59 -10.82
CA ASP A 175 -20.99 -0.54 -9.92
C ASP A 175 -21.30 -1.04 -8.50
N ALA A 176 -21.71 -2.32 -8.36
CA ALA A 176 -22.05 -2.92 -7.08
C ALA A 176 -20.84 -3.12 -6.15
N GLY A 177 -19.62 -3.19 -6.71
CA GLY A 177 -18.39 -3.35 -5.93
C GLY A 177 -17.87 -2.04 -5.33
N ILE A 178 -18.11 -0.91 -6.00
CA ILE A 178 -17.56 0.40 -5.61
C ILE A 178 -17.93 0.85 -4.18
N PRO A 179 -19.16 0.61 -3.68
CA PRO A 179 -19.50 0.92 -2.29
C PRO A 179 -18.56 0.31 -1.23
N HIS A 180 -17.93 -0.84 -1.52
CA HIS A 180 -16.97 -1.46 -0.60
C HIS A 180 -15.68 -0.65 -0.40
N LEU A 181 -15.39 0.28 -1.32
CA LEU A 181 -14.21 1.15 -1.26
C LEU A 181 -14.43 2.41 -0.41
N ARG A 182 -15.66 2.69 0.03
CA ARG A 182 -16.05 3.93 0.73
C ARG A 182 -15.17 4.26 1.96
N GLY A 183 -14.66 3.24 2.66
CA GLY A 183 -13.80 3.40 3.84
C GLY A 183 -12.34 3.73 3.55
N LEU A 184 -11.91 3.68 2.29
CA LEU A 184 -10.53 3.91 1.87
C LEU A 184 -10.26 5.40 1.67
N THR A 185 -10.48 6.21 2.71
CA THR A 185 -10.40 7.68 2.62
C THR A 185 -8.99 8.22 2.36
N MET A 186 -7.96 7.38 2.53
CA MET A 186 -6.56 7.67 2.21
C MET A 186 -6.20 7.37 0.74
N LEU A 187 -7.13 6.82 -0.05
CA LEU A 187 -6.88 6.42 -1.42
C LEU A 187 -6.67 7.66 -2.31
N LYS A 188 -5.49 7.74 -2.92
CA LYS A 188 -5.05 8.81 -3.82
C LYS A 188 -5.16 8.38 -5.28
N CYS A 189 -4.87 7.12 -5.58
CA CYS A 189 -4.89 6.58 -6.93
C CYS A 189 -5.88 5.43 -7.05
N LEU A 190 -6.82 5.54 -7.99
CA LEU A 190 -7.77 4.49 -8.31
C LEU A 190 -7.77 4.20 -9.81
N ASN A 191 -7.38 2.99 -10.20
CA ASN A 191 -7.48 2.49 -11.56
C ASN A 191 -8.66 1.52 -11.68
N LEU A 192 -9.63 1.85 -12.53
CA LEU A 192 -10.80 1.03 -12.88
C LEU A 192 -10.82 0.64 -14.36
N ASP A 193 -9.66 0.66 -15.02
CA ASP A 193 -9.54 0.46 -16.46
C ASP A 193 -10.04 -0.92 -16.86
N GLY A 194 -10.81 -0.97 -17.95
CA GLY A 194 -11.34 -2.22 -18.48
C GLY A 194 -12.23 -2.99 -17.51
N THR A 195 -12.77 -2.35 -16.47
CA THR A 195 -13.80 -2.93 -15.59
C THR A 195 -15.19 -2.82 -16.24
N GLN A 196 -16.25 -3.10 -15.48
CA GLN A 196 -17.65 -2.95 -15.93
C GLN A 196 -18.35 -1.76 -15.30
N VAL A 197 -17.60 -0.88 -14.63
CA VAL A 197 -18.12 0.33 -13.99
C VAL A 197 -18.77 1.25 -15.02
N THR A 198 -19.88 1.85 -14.60
CA THR A 198 -20.70 2.82 -15.34
C THR A 198 -20.86 4.11 -14.52
N ASP A 199 -21.67 5.03 -15.02
CA ASP A 199 -22.01 6.29 -14.35
C ASP A 199 -22.52 6.06 -12.92
N THR A 200 -23.27 4.98 -12.69
CA THR A 200 -23.84 4.63 -11.38
C THR A 200 -22.76 4.37 -10.33
N GLY A 201 -21.65 3.72 -10.69
CA GLY A 201 -20.57 3.44 -9.75
C GLY A 201 -19.86 4.71 -9.29
N LEU A 202 -19.75 5.72 -10.16
CA LEU A 202 -19.02 6.95 -9.88
C LEU A 202 -19.64 7.78 -8.75
N GLN A 203 -20.95 7.65 -8.49
CA GLN A 203 -21.62 8.34 -7.38
C GLN A 203 -21.02 8.03 -6.00
N HIS A 204 -20.36 6.87 -5.86
CA HIS A 204 -19.77 6.40 -4.62
C HIS A 204 -18.34 6.93 -4.40
N LEU A 205 -17.67 7.44 -5.45
CA LEU A 205 -16.29 7.91 -5.36
C LEU A 205 -16.13 9.21 -4.58
N ARG A 206 -17.21 9.97 -4.35
CA ARG A 206 -17.20 11.18 -3.51
C ARG A 206 -16.71 10.95 -2.08
N ALA A 207 -16.75 9.72 -1.59
CA ALA A 207 -16.25 9.37 -0.27
C ALA A 207 -14.71 9.26 -0.21
N LEU A 208 -14.05 9.14 -1.35
CA LEU A 208 -12.59 9.04 -1.47
C LEU A 208 -11.99 10.46 -1.50
N THR A 209 -12.03 11.14 -0.36
CA THR A 209 -11.72 12.57 -0.25
C THR A 209 -10.26 12.93 -0.56
N ALA A 210 -9.35 11.96 -0.53
CA ALA A 210 -7.94 12.14 -0.87
C ALA A 210 -7.61 11.75 -2.33
N MET A 211 -8.60 11.38 -3.16
CA MET A 211 -8.35 10.86 -4.50
C MET A 211 -7.84 11.96 -5.43
N GLU A 212 -6.63 11.76 -5.96
CA GLU A 212 -5.93 12.68 -6.86
C GLU A 212 -5.85 12.17 -8.30
N TRP A 213 -5.88 10.84 -8.48
CA TRP A 213 -5.71 10.17 -9.76
C TRP A 213 -6.82 9.14 -9.96
N LEU A 214 -7.58 9.27 -11.04
CA LEU A 214 -8.63 8.33 -11.42
C LEU A 214 -8.47 7.93 -12.89
N SER A 215 -8.48 6.64 -13.15
CA SER A 215 -8.52 6.11 -14.51
C SER A 215 -9.76 5.25 -14.74
N LEU A 216 -10.47 5.57 -15.82
CA LEU A 216 -11.72 4.96 -16.26
C LEU A 216 -11.59 4.47 -17.70
N GLU A 217 -10.37 4.21 -18.18
CA GLU A 217 -10.14 3.85 -19.57
C GLU A 217 -10.85 2.54 -19.91
N HIS A 218 -11.36 2.44 -21.14
CA HIS A 218 -12.09 1.24 -21.59
C HIS A 218 -13.31 0.86 -20.71
N THR A 219 -13.89 1.81 -19.98
CA THR A 219 -15.15 1.62 -19.23
C THR A 219 -16.36 2.10 -20.04
N ARG A 220 -17.57 1.92 -19.49
CA ARG A 220 -18.82 2.35 -20.13
C ARG A 220 -19.32 3.71 -19.64
N VAL A 221 -18.47 4.46 -18.95
CA VAL A 221 -18.78 5.80 -18.41
C VAL A 221 -19.13 6.76 -19.55
N THR A 222 -20.13 7.60 -19.29
CA THR A 222 -20.66 8.65 -20.18
C THR A 222 -20.56 10.02 -19.50
N ASP A 223 -21.05 11.04 -20.19
CA ASP A 223 -21.13 12.42 -19.68
C ASP A 223 -21.89 12.52 -18.34
N LEU A 224 -22.88 11.65 -18.12
CA LEU A 224 -23.65 11.60 -16.88
C LEU A 224 -22.76 11.24 -15.68
N GLY A 225 -21.82 10.30 -15.87
CA GLY A 225 -20.91 9.86 -14.82
C GLY A 225 -19.98 10.97 -14.35
N LEU A 226 -19.53 11.85 -15.25
CA LEU A 226 -18.67 12.98 -14.89
C LEU A 226 -19.36 13.98 -13.95
N GLN A 227 -20.69 14.07 -13.95
CA GLN A 227 -21.42 14.93 -13.03
C GLN A 227 -21.17 14.54 -11.56
N HIS A 228 -20.97 13.24 -11.29
CA HIS A 228 -20.68 12.73 -9.95
C HIS A 228 -19.26 13.08 -9.47
N LEU A 229 -18.33 13.39 -10.38
CA LEU A 229 -16.95 13.72 -10.04
C LEU A 229 -16.76 15.18 -9.61
N ARG A 230 -17.75 16.06 -9.81
CA ARG A 230 -17.67 17.48 -9.40
C ARG A 230 -17.42 17.66 -7.89
N GLY A 231 -17.82 16.69 -7.06
CA GLY A 231 -17.58 16.70 -5.62
C GLY A 231 -16.22 16.14 -5.19
N VAL A 232 -15.42 15.61 -6.11
CA VAL A 232 -14.10 15.02 -5.83
C VAL A 232 -13.02 16.08 -6.03
N THR A 233 -13.01 17.08 -5.15
CA THR A 233 -12.21 18.31 -5.33
C THR A 233 -10.69 18.11 -5.24
N ALA A 234 -10.23 16.98 -4.72
CA ALA A 234 -8.81 16.63 -4.68
C ALA A 234 -8.29 16.07 -6.02
N LEU A 235 -9.17 15.77 -6.97
CA LEU A 235 -8.82 15.11 -8.23
C LEU A 235 -7.95 16.03 -9.10
N LYS A 236 -6.78 15.53 -9.50
CA LYS A 236 -5.79 16.25 -10.33
C LYS A 236 -5.64 15.64 -11.71
N TRP A 237 -5.83 14.32 -11.84
CA TRP A 237 -5.68 13.59 -13.10
C TRP A 237 -6.85 12.65 -13.34
N LEU A 238 -7.43 12.76 -14.54
CA LEU A 238 -8.54 11.93 -14.99
C LEU A 238 -8.26 11.35 -16.39
N TYR A 239 -8.29 10.02 -16.49
CA TYR A 239 -8.00 9.27 -17.72
C TYR A 239 -9.29 8.66 -18.28
N LEU A 240 -9.59 8.95 -19.54
CA LEU A 240 -10.90 8.68 -20.16
C LEU A 240 -10.79 8.07 -21.57
N CYS A 241 -9.63 7.52 -21.94
CA CYS A 241 -9.46 6.85 -23.23
C CYS A 241 -10.51 5.74 -23.42
N ASP A 242 -11.06 5.64 -24.63
CA ASP A 242 -12.04 4.62 -25.00
C ASP A 242 -13.27 4.54 -24.06
N THR A 243 -13.70 5.70 -23.55
CA THR A 243 -14.99 5.89 -22.88
C THR A 243 -16.02 6.51 -23.85
N LYS A 244 -17.26 6.67 -23.38
CA LYS A 244 -18.33 7.37 -24.13
C LYS A 244 -18.43 8.85 -23.78
N VAL A 245 -17.46 9.38 -23.03
CA VAL A 245 -17.43 10.79 -22.64
C VAL A 245 -17.14 11.69 -23.85
N THR A 246 -17.84 12.81 -23.94
CA THR A 246 -17.70 13.82 -24.99
C THR A 246 -16.72 14.93 -24.61
N ASP A 247 -16.26 15.70 -25.60
CA ASP A 247 -15.41 16.87 -25.37
C ASP A 247 -16.13 17.94 -24.56
N ILE A 248 -17.44 18.11 -24.77
CA ILE A 248 -18.29 19.06 -24.05
C ILE A 248 -18.28 18.76 -22.56
N ALA A 249 -18.55 17.51 -22.16
CA ALA A 249 -18.59 17.14 -20.75
C ALA A 249 -17.23 17.28 -20.04
N VAL A 250 -16.13 17.06 -20.77
CA VAL A 250 -14.78 17.32 -20.24
C VAL A 250 -14.57 18.80 -19.98
N THR A 251 -14.92 19.67 -20.93
CA THR A 251 -14.82 21.13 -20.74
C THR A 251 -15.70 21.61 -19.60
N ASP A 252 -16.92 21.07 -19.46
CA ASP A 252 -17.80 21.38 -18.34
C ASP A 252 -17.21 20.97 -16.99
N LEU A 253 -16.53 19.81 -16.93
CA LEU A 253 -15.87 19.35 -15.71
C LEU A 253 -14.60 20.15 -15.41
N GLU A 254 -13.82 20.54 -16.42
CA GLU A 254 -12.65 21.42 -16.30
C GLU A 254 -13.03 22.78 -15.72
N ASN A 255 -14.16 23.35 -16.17
CA ASN A 255 -14.71 24.59 -15.63
C ASN A 255 -15.16 24.44 -14.16
N ALA A 256 -15.70 23.28 -13.80
CA ALA A 256 -16.12 23.00 -12.43
C ALA A 256 -14.94 22.72 -11.48
N LEU A 257 -13.85 22.14 -11.99
CA LEU A 257 -12.66 21.76 -11.24
C LEU A 257 -11.40 22.33 -11.93
N PRO A 258 -11.14 23.65 -11.78
CA PRO A 258 -10.02 24.30 -12.45
C PRO A 258 -8.69 23.70 -11.99
N GLY A 259 -7.89 23.21 -12.94
CA GLY A 259 -6.62 22.53 -12.69
C GLY A 259 -6.65 21.00 -12.85
N LEU A 260 -7.83 20.41 -13.04
CA LEU A 260 -7.98 19.00 -13.40
C LEU A 260 -7.37 18.75 -14.79
N LYS A 261 -6.42 17.81 -14.86
CA LYS A 261 -5.77 17.39 -16.11
C LYS A 261 -6.44 16.15 -16.65
N PHE A 262 -6.66 16.12 -17.97
CA PHE A 262 -7.29 15.01 -18.66
C PHE A 262 -6.31 14.27 -19.56
N HIS A 263 -6.41 12.94 -19.58
CA HIS A 263 -5.77 12.11 -20.60
C HIS A 263 -6.85 11.42 -21.43
N ARG A 264 -6.87 11.71 -22.72
CA ARG A 264 -7.68 10.97 -23.71
C ARG A 264 -6.96 10.91 -25.04
N LYS A 265 -7.13 9.82 -25.76
CA LYS A 265 -6.84 9.79 -27.20
C LYS A 265 -7.93 10.62 -27.90
N ARG A 266 -7.56 11.70 -28.59
CA ARG A 266 -8.52 12.41 -29.45
C ARG A 266 -9.03 11.40 -30.47
N ARG A 267 -10.32 11.08 -30.45
CA ARG A 267 -10.94 10.44 -31.61
C ARG A 267 -10.77 11.44 -32.75
N HIS A 268 -10.02 11.09 -33.79
CA HIS A 268 -10.22 11.71 -35.09
C HIS A 268 -11.64 11.37 -35.50
N LEU A 269 -12.59 12.20 -35.08
CA LEU A 269 -13.87 12.31 -35.76
C LEU A 269 -13.50 12.83 -37.15
N THR A 270 -13.30 11.92 -38.10
CA THR A 270 -13.48 12.27 -39.51
C THR A 270 -14.89 12.82 -39.58
N ASP A 271 -14.97 14.14 -39.69
CA ASP A 271 -16.21 14.88 -39.81
C ASP A 271 -17.00 14.29 -40.99
N PRO A 272 -18.18 13.67 -40.76
CA PRO A 272 -19.00 13.15 -41.86
C PRO A 272 -19.55 14.27 -42.75
N ARG A 273 -19.36 15.56 -42.41
CA ARG A 273 -19.72 16.70 -43.25
C ARG A 273 -18.64 17.06 -44.29
N THR A 274 -17.45 16.47 -44.24
CA THR A 274 -16.38 16.77 -45.20
C THR A 274 -16.38 15.84 -46.43
N THR A 275 -17.18 14.77 -46.45
CA THR A 275 -17.32 13.87 -47.60
C THR A 275 -18.48 14.21 -48.55
N ALA A 276 -19.24 15.29 -48.30
CA ALA A 276 -20.44 15.63 -49.06
C ALA A 276 -20.23 16.63 -50.23
N PHE A 277 -18.99 16.96 -50.60
CA PHE A 277 -18.72 17.93 -51.67
C PHE A 277 -17.76 17.41 -52.74
N GLN A 278 -18.04 16.23 -53.31
CA GLN A 278 -17.57 15.90 -54.66
C GLN A 278 -18.65 15.07 -55.39
N VAL A 279 -19.63 15.78 -55.94
CA VAL A 279 -20.52 15.30 -57.01
C VAL A 279 -20.44 16.34 -58.15
N THR A 280 -19.52 16.07 -59.09
CA THR A 280 -19.57 16.23 -60.57
C THR A 280 -19.99 17.57 -61.21
N PRO A 281 -19.63 17.84 -62.49
CA PRO A 281 -19.15 16.92 -63.55
C PRO A 281 -17.65 16.90 -63.80
#